data_AF-A0A928NLM5-F1
#
_entry.id   AF-A0A928NLM5-F1
#
_cell.length_a   1.000
_cell.length_b   1.000
_cell.length_c   1.000
_cell.angle_alpha   90.00
_cell.angle_beta   90.00
_cell.angle_gamma   90.00
#
_symmetry.space_group_name_H-M   'P 1'
#
loop_
_entity.id
_entity.type
_entity.pdbx_description
1 polymer ?
#
loop_
_entity_poly.entity_id
_entity_poly.type
_entity_poly.pdbx_seq_one_letter_code
_entity_poly.pdbx_strand_id
1 'polypeptide(L)' 'MPQNPRYAFAYVPFQKFENLYNTNDALWCGTLFKDLYMPFSDYANNPIMSPFK' A
#
# COMPACT_ATOMS: atom_id res chain seq x y z
N MET A 1 12.51 28.56 9.19
CA MET A 1 11.69 27.74 8.27
C MET A 1 12.12 28.08 6.84
N PRO A 2 12.15 27.12 5.90
CA PRO A 2 12.55 27.41 4.52
C PRO A 2 11.61 28.45 3.89
N GLN A 3 12.16 29.32 3.07
CA GLN A 3 11.48 30.49 2.50
C GLN A 3 10.30 30.14 1.57
N ASN A 4 10.24 28.88 1.11
CA ASN A 4 9.17 28.37 0.27
C ASN A 4 8.94 26.86 0.57
N PRO A 5 8.14 26.52 1.58
CA PRO A 5 7.93 25.13 1.97
C PRO A 5 7.18 24.40 0.85
N ARG A 6 7.76 23.30 0.34
CA ARG A 6 7.00 22.34 -0.46
C ARG A 6 6.06 21.59 0.47
N TYR A 7 4.77 21.85 0.36
CA TYR A 7 3.76 21.06 1.03
C TYR A 7 3.77 19.63 0.50
N ALA A 8 3.26 18.68 1.29
CA ALA A 8 3.08 17.32 0.82
C ALA A 8 2.14 17.34 -0.40
N PHE A 9 2.56 16.71 -1.50
CA PHE A 9 1.72 16.53 -2.67
C PHE A 9 0.97 15.22 -2.55
N ALA A 10 -0.32 15.22 -2.87
CA ALA A 10 -1.05 13.98 -3.08
C ALA A 10 -0.43 13.25 -4.27
N TYR A 11 0.14 12.07 -4.00
CA TYR A 11 0.70 11.20 -5.02
C TYR A 11 -0.01 9.86 -4.95
N VAL A 12 -0.52 9.40 -6.09
CA VAL A 12 -1.05 8.05 -6.24
C VAL A 12 -0.08 7.31 -7.15
N PRO A 13 0.60 6.24 -6.68
CA PRO A 13 1.48 5.46 -7.53
C PRO A 13 0.66 4.82 -8.66
N PHE A 14 1.25 4.78 -9.85
CA PHE A 14 0.63 4.08 -10.98
C PHE A 14 0.56 2.58 -10.67
N GLN A 15 -0.66 2.06 -10.57
CA GLN A 15 -0.90 0.62 -10.38
C GLN A 15 -1.08 -0.05 -11.74
N LYS A 16 -0.17 -0.97 -12.08
CA LYS A 16 -0.29 -1.76 -13.31
C LYS A 16 -1.43 -2.77 -13.17
N PHE A 17 -2.18 -2.97 -14.26
CA PHE A 17 -3.26 -3.95 -14.34
C PHE A 17 -2.71 -5.35 -14.64
N GLU A 18 -1.90 -5.85 -13.71
CA GLU A 18 -1.23 -7.15 -13.80
C GLU A 18 -1.23 -7.85 -12.44
N ASN A 19 -0.83 -9.13 -12.43
CA ASN A 19 -0.74 -9.95 -11.22
C ASN A 19 -2.00 -9.93 -10.33
N LEU A 20 -3.14 -10.25 -10.95
CA LEU A 20 -4.46 -10.13 -10.33
C LEU A 20 -4.91 -11.44 -9.67
N TYR A 21 -5.70 -11.32 -8.60
CA TYR A 21 -6.49 -12.41 -8.08
C TYR A 21 -7.68 -12.72 -9.01
N ASN A 22 -8.23 -13.94 -8.90
CA ASN A 22 -9.57 -14.20 -9.42
C ASN A 22 -10.61 -13.51 -8.52
N THR A 23 -11.87 -13.49 -8.96
CA THR A 23 -12.93 -12.76 -8.25
C THR A 23 -13.12 -13.19 -6.79
N ASN A 24 -13.11 -14.48 -6.51
CA ASN A 24 -13.35 -14.99 -5.15
C ASN A 24 -12.18 -14.63 -4.21
N ASP A 25 -10.95 -14.83 -4.69
CA ASP A 25 -9.75 -14.51 -3.93
C ASP A 25 -9.62 -13.00 -3.71
N ALA A 26 -9.99 -12.18 -4.70
CA ALA A 26 -9.96 -10.72 -4.57
C ALA A 26 -10.92 -10.22 -3.48
N LEU A 27 -12.12 -10.80 -3.41
CA LEU A 27 -13.10 -10.48 -2.37
C LEU A 27 -12.60 -10.90 -0.98
N TRP A 28 -11.94 -12.06 -0.88
CA TRP A 28 -11.38 -12.55 0.36
C TRP A 28 -10.18 -11.72 0.84
N CYS A 29 -9.27 -11.37 -0.07
CA CYS A 29 -8.05 -10.62 0.21
C CYS A 29 -8.30 -9.10 0.39
N GLY A 30 -9.46 -8.59 -0.03
CA GLY A 30 -9.80 -7.16 0.05
C GLY A 30 -9.09 -6.28 -0.99
N THR A 31 -8.41 -6.89 -1.97
CA THR A 31 -7.74 -6.22 -3.08
C THR A 31 -7.73 -7.12 -4.31
N LEU A 32 -7.85 -6.53 -5.50
CA LEU A 32 -7.70 -7.24 -6.76
C LEU A 32 -6.23 -7.54 -7.09
N PHE A 33 -5.32 -6.67 -6.66
CA PHE A 33 -3.90 -6.72 -7.00
C PHE A 33 -3.14 -7.50 -5.94
N LYS A 34 -2.46 -8.58 -6.35
CA LYS A 34 -1.66 -9.40 -5.42
C LYS A 34 -0.50 -8.62 -4.81
N ASP A 35 0.09 -7.70 -5.56
CA ASP A 35 1.20 -6.86 -5.09
C ASP A 35 0.80 -5.91 -3.96
N LEU A 36 -0.50 -5.64 -3.81
CA LEU A 36 -1.04 -4.80 -2.73
C LEU A 36 -1.53 -5.64 -1.54
N TYR A 37 -1.53 -6.97 -1.64
CA TYR A 37 -1.96 -7.82 -0.54
C TYR A 37 -0.95 -7.77 0.60
N MET A 38 -1.40 -7.22 1.74
CA MET A 38 -0.59 -7.10 2.93
C MET A 38 -1.47 -7.37 4.16
N PRO A 39 -1.42 -8.59 4.72
CA PRO A 39 -2.16 -8.88 5.93
C PRO A 39 -1.58 -8.08 7.10
N PHE A 40 -2.45 -7.74 8.06
CA PHE A 40 -2.08 -6.88 9.19
C PHE A 40 -0.94 -7.46 10.04
N SER A 41 -0.85 -8.79 10.15
CA SER A 41 0.27 -9.47 10.80
C SER A 41 1.63 -9.08 10.21
N ASP A 42 1.68 -8.96 8.89
CA ASP A 42 2.91 -8.70 8.15
C ASP A 42 3.23 -7.21 8.22
N TYR A 43 2.21 -6.35 8.12
CA TYR A 43 2.33 -4.91 8.37
C TYR A 43 2.90 -4.63 9.77
N ALA A 44 2.34 -5.27 10.79
CA ALA A 44 2.76 -5.07 12.17
C ALA A 44 4.20 -5.52 12.42
N ASN A 45 4.75 -6.44 11.64
CA ASN A 45 6.11 -6.94 11.83
C ASN A 45 7.14 -6.28 10.89
N ASN A 46 6.72 -5.34 10.04
CA ASN A 46 7.60 -4.61 9.15
C ASN A 46 8.03 -3.25 9.77
N PRO A 47 9.31 -3.09 10.15
CA PRO A 47 9.80 -1.88 10.82
C PRO A 47 9.77 -0.64 9.92
N ILE A 48 9.71 -0.80 8.60
CA ILE A 48 9.61 0.32 7.66
C ILE A 48 8.18 0.89 7.64
N MET A 49 7.17 0.03 7.81
CA MET A 49 5.76 0.39 7.66
C MET A 49 5.07 0.69 8.99
N SER A 50 5.59 0.14 10.10
CA SER A 50 5.18 0.48 11.46
C SER A 50 6.34 1.19 12.20
N PRO A 51 6.54 2.50 11.99
CA PRO A 51 7.69 3.23 12.54
C PRO A 51 7.62 3.45 14.06
N PHE A 52 6.57 2.95 14.72
CA PHE A 52 6.31 3.11 16.15
C PHE A 52 6.46 1.80 16.93
N LYS A 53 6.97 0.73 16.29
CA LYS A 53 7.44 -0.48 16.97
C LYS A 53 8.93 -0.39 17.28
#